data_AF-A0A3P1XCV3-F1
#
_entry.id   AF-A0A3P1XCV3-F1
#
_cell.length_a   1.000
_cell.length_b   1.000
_cell.length_c   1.000
_cell.angle_alpha   90.00
_cell.angle_beta   90.00
_cell.angle_gamma   90.00
#
_symmetry.space_group_name_H-M   'P 1'
#
loop_
_entity.id
_entity.type
_entity.pdbx_description
1 polymer ?
#
loop_
_entity_poly.entity_id
_entity_poly.type
_entity_poly.pdbx_seq_one_letter_code
_entity_poly.pdbx_strand_id
1 'polypeptide(L)'
;WTWGGIYESNTSPYLVGPYYGDPNVWSSWDAFFANNPQRYAGATVYTRENADATNGEVAVWSYNGNISGVTHFSCRGTANDHPHGYAWESKPGALRRIFHPRDALRGQGMYSYGQVFAYYRDASKPIGPYPNPGLRKNSSQSISFEESVRRGLTVIEKVELTPVEKETFTRKSKEKGLTANNPEIRKLYDAWDKKVSSQYAHISNPYVLMEIQEGKNLIAYCREKQQEALAFFINLYFNDSRETATKAVSHYMFCVIFSEYGAEIEAIKNDWRRNQYNQKGAYIAPVPEMFVKKFAKRLFNKLL
;
A
#
# COMPACT_ATOMS: atom_id res chain seq x y z
N TRP A 1 -3.14 4.97 -15.21
CA TRP A 1 -3.26 3.55 -14.86
C TRP A 1 -4.23 3.45 -13.70
N THR A 2 -5.52 3.45 -14.02
CA THR A 2 -6.61 3.43 -13.04
C THR A 2 -6.96 2.00 -12.71
N TRP A 3 -6.77 1.62 -11.45
CA TRP A 3 -7.36 0.43 -10.87
C TRP A 3 -8.60 0.87 -10.10
N GLY A 4 -9.79 0.68 -10.67
CA GLY A 4 -11.06 0.89 -9.99
C GLY A 4 -12.29 0.79 -10.90
N GLY A 5 -13.14 -0.20 -10.63
CA GLY A 5 -14.59 -0.17 -10.88
C GLY A 5 -15.14 -1.22 -11.84
N ILE A 6 -15.96 -2.15 -11.35
CA ILE A 6 -16.97 -2.86 -12.16
C ILE A 6 -18.32 -2.55 -11.49
N TYR A 7 -19.24 -1.93 -12.23
CA TYR A 7 -20.58 -1.55 -11.77
C TYR A 7 -21.65 -1.96 -12.81
N GLU A 8 -22.84 -2.26 -12.32
CA GLU A 8 -23.95 -2.92 -13.04
C GLU A 8 -25.18 -1.99 -13.27
N SER A 9 -25.05 -0.67 -13.45
CA SER A 9 -26.12 0.25 -13.99
C SER A 9 -25.71 1.74 -13.93
N ASN A 10 -26.40 2.73 -14.53
CA ASN A 10 -27.07 2.87 -15.84
C ASN A 10 -26.82 4.29 -16.42
N THR A 11 -25.82 5.04 -15.91
CA THR A 11 -25.70 6.49 -16.22
C THR A 11 -24.29 6.99 -16.57
N SER A 12 -23.33 6.10 -16.85
CA SER A 12 -22.16 6.48 -17.68
C SER A 12 -21.40 5.28 -18.23
N PRO A 13 -20.87 5.40 -19.47
CA PRO A 13 -20.17 4.33 -20.15
C PRO A 13 -18.75 4.19 -19.60
N TYR A 14 -18.15 3.03 -19.86
CA TYR A 14 -16.78 2.59 -19.57
C TYR A 14 -16.57 1.79 -18.27
N LEU A 15 -16.73 0.47 -18.41
CA LEU A 15 -15.59 -0.44 -18.37
C LEU A 15 -15.89 -1.74 -19.11
N VAL A 16 -15.98 -1.65 -20.43
CA VAL A 16 -15.97 -2.82 -21.32
C VAL A 16 -15.13 -2.43 -22.54
N GLY A 17 -13.86 -2.83 -22.56
CA GLY A 17 -13.23 -3.11 -23.86
C GLY A 17 -14.09 -4.17 -24.57
N PRO A 18 -14.11 -4.26 -25.91
CA PRO A 18 -15.15 -4.92 -26.73
C PRO A 18 -15.46 -6.41 -26.46
N TYR A 19 -14.90 -7.00 -25.41
CA TYR A 19 -14.93 -8.41 -25.07
C TYR A 19 -15.72 -8.77 -23.79
N TYR A 20 -16.30 -7.80 -23.04
CA TYR A 20 -16.78 -8.07 -21.67
C TYR A 20 -18.12 -7.43 -21.27
N GLY A 21 -19.26 -7.88 -21.79
CA GLY A 21 -20.59 -7.53 -21.24
C GLY A 21 -21.73 -8.41 -21.76
N ASP A 22 -22.47 -9.01 -20.80
CA ASP A 22 -23.76 -9.76 -20.77
C ASP A 22 -24.31 -10.45 -22.06
N PRO A 23 -24.78 -11.73 -22.08
CA PRO A 23 -25.19 -12.68 -21.01
C PRO A 23 -24.08 -13.56 -20.41
N ASN A 24 -22.81 -13.24 -20.69
CA ASN A 24 -21.68 -14.10 -20.31
C ASN A 24 -20.82 -13.51 -19.18
N VAL A 25 -21.43 -12.85 -18.19
CA VAL A 25 -20.68 -12.24 -17.06
C VAL A 25 -19.72 -13.23 -16.39
N TRP A 26 -20.11 -14.50 -16.26
CA TRP A 26 -19.20 -15.54 -15.81
C TRP A 26 -18.01 -15.75 -16.73
N SER A 27 -18.19 -15.81 -18.05
CA SER A 27 -17.07 -15.97 -18.97
C SER A 27 -16.12 -14.78 -18.90
N SER A 28 -16.61 -13.57 -18.60
CA SER A 28 -15.78 -12.38 -18.39
C SER A 28 -14.90 -12.52 -17.15
N TRP A 29 -15.49 -12.98 -16.03
CA TRP A 29 -14.74 -13.24 -14.81
C TRP A 29 -13.79 -14.44 -14.98
N ASP A 30 -14.26 -15.52 -15.61
CA ASP A 30 -13.45 -16.69 -15.93
C ASP A 30 -12.28 -16.31 -16.83
N ALA A 31 -12.50 -15.50 -17.86
CA ALA A 31 -11.46 -14.96 -18.73
C ALA A 31 -10.44 -14.11 -17.94
N PHE A 32 -10.93 -13.20 -17.10
CA PHE A 32 -10.07 -12.40 -16.24
C PHE A 32 -9.22 -13.28 -15.33
N PHE A 33 -9.85 -14.18 -14.58
CA PHE A 33 -9.20 -15.07 -13.62
C PHE A 33 -8.30 -16.11 -14.28
N ALA A 34 -8.67 -16.60 -15.46
CA ALA A 34 -7.86 -17.48 -16.29
C ALA A 34 -6.71 -16.77 -17.00
N ASN A 35 -6.56 -15.45 -16.79
CA ASN A 35 -5.53 -14.65 -17.43
C ASN A 35 -5.60 -14.72 -18.96
N ASN A 36 -6.81 -14.69 -19.51
CA ASN A 36 -7.10 -14.82 -20.94
C ASN A 36 -8.04 -13.69 -21.42
N PRO A 37 -7.53 -12.62 -22.05
CA PRO A 37 -6.16 -12.43 -22.50
C PRO A 37 -5.21 -12.17 -21.33
N GLN A 38 -3.92 -12.39 -21.57
CA GLN A 38 -2.88 -12.23 -20.57
C GLN A 38 -2.91 -10.84 -19.95
N ARG A 39 -3.21 -10.77 -18.66
CA ARG A 39 -3.18 -9.54 -17.85
C ARG A 39 -1.74 -9.06 -17.66
N TYR A 40 -0.84 -9.99 -17.31
CA TYR A 40 0.61 -9.79 -17.20
C TYR A 40 1.38 -11.13 -17.20
N ALA A 41 2.70 -11.08 -17.43
CA ALA A 41 3.58 -12.25 -17.42
C ALA A 41 3.68 -12.87 -16.01
N GLY A 42 3.47 -14.18 -15.92
CA GLY A 42 3.53 -14.92 -14.66
C GLY A 42 2.30 -14.73 -13.74
N ALA A 43 1.22 -14.10 -14.22
CA ALA A 43 -0.02 -14.01 -13.45
C ALA A 43 -0.61 -15.41 -13.19
N THR A 44 -1.00 -15.67 -11.94
CA THR A 44 -1.70 -16.91 -11.57
C THR A 44 -2.98 -17.05 -12.39
N VAL A 45 -3.18 -18.27 -12.90
CA VAL A 45 -4.37 -18.67 -13.66
C VAL A 45 -5.33 -19.34 -12.68
N TYR A 46 -6.51 -18.77 -12.53
CA TYR A 46 -7.55 -19.26 -11.64
C TYR A 46 -8.70 -19.86 -12.46
N THR A 47 -9.32 -20.92 -11.94
CA THR A 47 -10.46 -21.62 -12.55
C THR A 47 -11.54 -21.95 -11.52
N ARG A 48 -12.81 -21.95 -11.93
CA ARG A 48 -13.93 -22.44 -11.11
C ARG A 48 -14.09 -23.95 -11.17
N GLU A 49 -13.42 -24.62 -12.10
CA GLU A 49 -13.52 -26.07 -12.26
C GLU A 49 -13.03 -26.78 -10.99
N ASN A 50 -13.93 -27.57 -10.41
CA ASN A 50 -13.70 -28.28 -9.15
C ASN A 50 -13.29 -27.35 -7.99
N ALA A 51 -13.67 -26.06 -8.06
CA ALA A 51 -13.41 -25.10 -7.00
C ALA A 51 -14.53 -25.15 -5.96
N ASP A 52 -14.15 -25.28 -4.69
CA ASP A 52 -15.07 -25.35 -3.56
C ASP A 52 -14.49 -24.63 -2.33
N ALA A 53 -15.21 -24.72 -1.22
CA ALA A 53 -14.80 -24.10 0.04
C ALA A 53 -13.49 -24.64 0.62
N THR A 54 -13.03 -25.81 0.20
CA THR A 54 -11.81 -26.46 0.70
C THR A 54 -10.58 -26.03 -0.10
N ASN A 55 -10.75 -25.77 -1.41
CA ASN A 55 -9.67 -25.44 -2.33
C ASN A 55 -9.81 -24.06 -3.01
N GLY A 56 -10.77 -23.24 -2.60
CA GLY A 56 -10.94 -21.90 -3.15
C GLY A 56 -9.85 -20.95 -2.67
N GLU A 57 -9.17 -20.28 -3.61
CA GLU A 57 -8.26 -19.15 -3.37
C GLU A 57 -8.92 -17.80 -3.58
N VAL A 58 -9.98 -17.74 -4.38
CA VAL A 58 -10.85 -16.58 -4.50
C VAL A 58 -12.27 -17.02 -4.20
N ALA A 59 -12.96 -16.33 -3.30
CA ALA A 59 -14.38 -16.51 -3.03
C ALA A 59 -15.17 -15.41 -3.74
N VAL A 60 -16.30 -15.80 -4.30
CA VAL A 60 -17.26 -14.88 -4.93
C VAL A 60 -18.44 -14.70 -3.99
N TRP A 61 -18.74 -13.45 -3.67
CA TRP A 61 -19.80 -13.06 -2.74
C TRP A 61 -21.02 -12.60 -3.51
N SER A 62 -22.20 -13.05 -3.09
CA SER A 62 -23.47 -12.64 -3.68
C SER A 62 -24.53 -12.36 -2.62
N TYR A 63 -25.28 -11.28 -2.80
CA TYR A 63 -26.36 -10.91 -1.87
C TYR A 63 -27.62 -11.79 -2.00
N ASN A 64 -27.76 -12.52 -3.12
CA ASN A 64 -28.89 -13.41 -3.39
C ASN A 64 -28.48 -14.86 -3.65
N GLY A 65 -27.19 -15.19 -3.50
CA GLY A 65 -26.66 -16.54 -3.74
C GLY A 65 -26.52 -16.92 -5.22
N ASN A 66 -26.76 -15.99 -6.15
CA ASN A 66 -26.68 -16.19 -7.60
C ASN A 66 -25.76 -15.16 -8.26
N ILE A 67 -25.44 -15.40 -9.54
CA ILE A 67 -24.54 -14.55 -10.34
C ILE A 67 -25.07 -13.11 -10.47
N SER A 68 -26.37 -12.93 -10.65
CA SER A 68 -27.01 -11.60 -10.75
C SER A 68 -26.95 -10.81 -9.44
N GLY A 69 -26.47 -11.41 -8.35
CA GLY A 69 -26.27 -10.72 -7.09
C GLY A 69 -24.81 -10.62 -6.66
N VAL A 70 -23.84 -10.88 -7.55
CA VAL A 70 -22.40 -10.76 -7.23
C VAL A 70 -22.09 -9.36 -6.71
N THR A 71 -21.57 -9.26 -5.49
CA THR A 71 -21.20 -7.98 -4.88
C THR A 71 -19.71 -7.72 -4.94
N HIS A 72 -18.89 -8.74 -4.67
CA HIS A 72 -17.42 -8.62 -4.64
C HIS A 72 -16.72 -9.99 -4.64
N PHE A 73 -15.38 -9.94 -4.70
CA PHE A 73 -14.49 -11.09 -4.55
C PHE A 73 -13.60 -10.90 -3.32
N SER A 74 -13.26 -12.00 -2.65
CA SER A 74 -12.24 -12.02 -1.60
C SER A 74 -11.18 -13.07 -1.90
N CYS A 75 -9.93 -12.83 -1.52
CA CYS A 75 -8.84 -13.80 -1.65
C CYS A 75 -8.65 -14.54 -0.33
N ARG A 76 -8.41 -15.85 -0.40
CA ARG A 76 -8.04 -16.66 0.76
C ARG A 76 -6.68 -16.21 1.25
N GLY A 77 -6.47 -16.19 2.56
CA GLY A 77 -5.19 -15.78 3.14
C GLY A 77 -3.96 -16.59 2.71
N THR A 78 -4.12 -17.69 1.98
CA THR A 78 -3.03 -18.50 1.40
C THR A 78 -2.92 -18.37 -0.12
N ALA A 79 -3.68 -17.49 -0.77
CA ALA A 79 -3.76 -17.42 -2.23
C ALA A 79 -2.47 -16.92 -2.91
N ASN A 80 -1.56 -16.31 -2.16
CA ASN A 80 -0.29 -15.76 -2.66
C ASN A 80 0.89 -16.01 -1.70
N ASP A 81 0.72 -16.90 -0.71
CA ASP A 81 1.70 -17.24 0.33
C ASP A 81 2.26 -16.05 1.13
N HIS A 82 1.57 -14.91 1.15
CA HIS A 82 1.90 -13.77 2.01
C HIS A 82 1.21 -13.87 3.38
N PRO A 83 1.72 -13.21 4.43
CA PRO A 83 1.02 -13.15 5.71
C PRO A 83 -0.27 -12.34 5.59
N HIS A 84 -1.40 -13.03 5.59
CA HIS A 84 -2.73 -12.45 5.70
C HIS A 84 -3.28 -12.70 7.12
N GLY A 85 -3.73 -11.66 7.81
CA GLY A 85 -4.18 -11.75 9.20
C GLY A 85 -5.53 -12.46 9.42
N TYR A 86 -6.23 -12.84 8.34
CA TYR A 86 -7.61 -13.34 8.37
C TYR A 86 -7.85 -14.38 7.26
N ALA A 87 -8.91 -15.18 7.41
CA ALA A 87 -9.24 -16.25 6.45
C ALA A 87 -9.48 -15.73 5.03
N TRP A 88 -10.05 -14.52 4.91
CA TRP A 88 -10.32 -13.85 3.64
C TRP A 88 -10.00 -12.35 3.71
N GLU A 89 -9.51 -11.82 2.58
CA GLU A 89 -9.28 -10.39 2.35
C GLU A 89 -10.11 -9.90 1.17
N SER A 90 -10.91 -8.84 1.37
CA SER A 90 -11.67 -8.19 0.31
C SER A 90 -11.38 -6.69 0.24
N LYS A 91 -11.50 -6.13 -0.96
CA LYS A 91 -11.53 -4.68 -1.18
C LYS A 91 -12.77 -4.32 -2.01
N PRO A 92 -13.92 -4.11 -1.37
CA PRO A 92 -15.14 -3.73 -2.08
C PRO A 92 -15.02 -2.28 -2.59
N GLY A 93 -14.77 -2.13 -3.89
CA GLY A 93 -14.74 -0.82 -4.57
C GLY A 93 -13.71 0.17 -4.00
N ALA A 94 -14.10 1.44 -3.90
CA ALA A 94 -13.27 2.53 -3.38
C ALA A 94 -13.13 2.52 -1.84
N LEU A 95 -13.80 1.60 -1.15
CA LEU A 95 -13.80 1.53 0.31
C LEU A 95 -12.54 0.82 0.84
N ARG A 96 -12.38 0.86 2.17
CA ARG A 96 -11.21 0.31 2.88
C ARG A 96 -11.14 -1.21 2.66
N ARG A 97 -9.92 -1.76 2.72
CA ARG A 97 -9.72 -3.21 2.78
C ARG A 97 -10.40 -3.74 4.04
N ILE A 98 -11.22 -4.77 3.90
CA ILE A 98 -11.88 -5.42 5.02
C ILE A 98 -11.29 -6.81 5.15
N PHE A 99 -10.83 -7.11 6.36
CA PHE A 99 -10.33 -8.42 6.72
C PHE A 99 -11.35 -9.07 7.65
N HIS A 100 -11.69 -10.33 7.36
CA HIS A 100 -12.79 -10.97 8.08
C HIS A 100 -12.65 -12.50 8.14
N PRO A 101 -13.17 -13.14 9.21
CA PRO A 101 -13.47 -14.56 9.20
C PRO A 101 -14.42 -14.91 8.05
N ARG A 102 -14.42 -16.19 7.63
CA ARG A 102 -15.12 -16.65 6.43
C ARG A 102 -16.55 -16.14 6.29
N ASP A 103 -17.34 -16.15 7.36
CA ASP A 103 -18.77 -15.82 7.31
C ASP A 103 -19.12 -14.54 8.08
N ALA A 104 -18.13 -13.76 8.52
CA ALA A 104 -18.36 -12.60 9.39
C ALA A 104 -19.05 -11.41 8.69
N LEU A 105 -19.07 -11.40 7.36
CA LEU A 105 -19.76 -10.39 6.56
C LEU A 105 -21.08 -10.91 5.96
N ARG A 106 -21.60 -12.04 6.47
CA ARG A 106 -22.84 -12.63 5.94
C ARG A 106 -24.03 -11.72 6.19
N GLY A 107 -24.76 -11.38 5.13
CA GLY A 107 -26.01 -10.62 5.21
C GLY A 107 -26.97 -10.95 4.08
N GLN A 108 -28.23 -10.55 4.23
CA GLN A 108 -29.30 -10.73 3.24
C GLN A 108 -29.69 -9.38 2.64
N GLY A 109 -29.95 -9.34 1.33
CA GLY A 109 -30.46 -8.14 0.63
C GLY A 109 -29.39 -7.33 -0.12
N MET A 110 -29.84 -6.53 -1.09
CA MET A 110 -29.01 -5.82 -2.09
C MET A 110 -27.92 -4.90 -1.51
N TYR A 111 -28.10 -4.43 -0.27
CA TYR A 111 -27.14 -3.56 0.43
C TYR A 111 -26.22 -4.30 1.40
N SER A 112 -26.31 -5.63 1.45
CA SER A 112 -25.48 -6.47 2.30
C SER A 112 -24.20 -6.93 1.58
N TYR A 113 -23.21 -7.38 2.35
CA TYR A 113 -22.00 -8.02 1.81
C TYR A 113 -22.29 -9.40 1.20
N GLY A 114 -23.50 -9.93 1.38
CA GLY A 114 -23.93 -11.21 0.82
C GLY A 114 -23.31 -12.42 1.47
N GLN A 115 -23.28 -13.53 0.76
CA GLN A 115 -22.69 -14.81 1.18
C GLN A 115 -21.83 -15.39 0.06
N VAL A 116 -20.82 -16.19 0.41
CA VAL A 116 -20.02 -16.88 -0.59
C VAL A 116 -20.89 -17.86 -1.37
N PHE A 117 -20.94 -17.70 -2.69
CA PHE A 117 -21.77 -18.56 -3.56
C PHE A 117 -20.95 -19.33 -4.60
N ALA A 118 -19.69 -18.93 -4.86
CA ALA A 118 -18.77 -19.65 -5.73
C ALA A 118 -17.31 -19.44 -5.31
N TYR A 119 -16.40 -20.23 -5.89
CA TYR A 119 -14.96 -20.13 -5.67
C TYR A 119 -14.19 -20.21 -6.99
N TYR A 120 -12.97 -19.69 -7.00
CA TYR A 120 -11.93 -20.03 -7.95
C TYR A 120 -10.74 -20.63 -7.22
N ARG A 121 -10.08 -21.62 -7.82
CA ARG A 121 -8.81 -22.21 -7.36
C ARG A 121 -7.69 -21.90 -8.35
N ASP A 122 -6.45 -21.91 -7.90
CA ASP A 122 -5.30 -21.91 -8.80
C ASP A 122 -5.33 -23.17 -9.68
N ALA A 123 -5.36 -22.97 -11.00
CA ALA A 123 -5.44 -24.04 -11.99
C ALA A 123 -4.20 -24.94 -12.00
N SER A 124 -3.05 -24.41 -11.57
CA SER A 124 -1.77 -25.14 -11.51
C SER A 124 -1.67 -26.09 -10.31
N LYS A 125 -2.55 -25.94 -9.32
CA LYS A 125 -2.54 -26.75 -8.09
C LYS A 125 -3.44 -27.99 -8.21
N PRO A 126 -3.12 -29.09 -7.51
CA PRO A 126 -3.92 -30.32 -7.54
C PRO A 126 -5.35 -30.10 -7.06
N ILE A 127 -6.30 -30.86 -7.63
CA ILE A 127 -7.68 -30.90 -7.16
C ILE A 127 -7.71 -31.67 -5.83
N GLY A 128 -8.10 -30.99 -4.76
CA GLY A 128 -8.26 -31.58 -3.44
C GLY A 128 -8.29 -30.49 -2.36
N PRO A 129 -8.69 -30.83 -1.13
CA PRO A 129 -8.74 -29.85 -0.05
C PRO A 129 -7.37 -29.23 0.13
N TYR A 130 -7.29 -27.90 0.02
CA TYR A 130 -6.08 -27.23 0.46
C TYR A 130 -5.98 -27.46 1.97
N PRO A 131 -4.76 -27.76 2.46
CA PRO A 131 -4.56 -28.00 3.87
C PRO A 131 -5.19 -26.86 4.67
N ASN A 132 -6.03 -27.25 5.63
CA ASN A 132 -6.68 -26.35 6.56
C ASN A 132 -5.64 -25.33 7.08
N PRO A 133 -5.98 -24.03 7.29
CA PRO A 133 -5.02 -23.04 7.78
C PRO A 133 -4.30 -23.44 9.08
N GLY A 134 -4.86 -24.40 9.83
CA GLY A 134 -4.28 -24.97 11.04
C GLY A 134 -3.20 -26.04 10.84
N LEU A 135 -3.00 -26.56 9.63
CA LEU A 135 -1.98 -27.58 9.33
C LEU A 135 -1.14 -27.09 8.14
N ARG A 136 -0.23 -26.16 8.46
CA ARG A 136 0.88 -25.79 7.61
C ARG A 136 1.58 -27.06 7.12
N LYS A 137 1.44 -27.39 5.82
CA LYS A 137 2.50 -28.13 5.14
C LYS A 137 3.76 -27.30 5.32
N ASN A 138 4.87 -27.95 5.68
CA ASN A 138 6.20 -27.38 5.73
C ASN A 138 6.61 -26.82 4.34
N SER A 139 5.98 -25.74 3.88
CA SER A 139 6.70 -24.78 3.06
C SER A 139 7.80 -24.26 3.97
N SER A 140 9.05 -24.34 3.50
CA SER A 140 10.23 -23.72 4.12
C SER A 140 9.82 -22.50 4.93
N GLN A 141 9.89 -22.62 6.27
CA GLN A 141 9.38 -21.67 7.27
C GLN A 141 9.15 -20.27 6.69
N SER A 142 7.93 -19.93 6.28
CA SER A 142 7.62 -18.56 5.92
C SER A 142 7.72 -17.73 7.20
N ILE A 143 8.80 -16.96 7.28
CA ILE A 143 9.10 -16.07 8.39
C ILE A 143 8.41 -14.73 8.17
N SER A 144 7.85 -14.12 9.22
CA SER A 144 7.30 -12.76 9.12
C SER A 144 8.41 -11.75 8.80
N PHE A 145 8.06 -10.52 8.44
CA PHE A 145 9.06 -9.46 8.25
C PHE A 145 9.88 -9.24 9.54
N GLU A 146 9.21 -9.21 10.70
CA GLU A 146 9.83 -9.07 12.01
C GLU A 146 10.74 -10.26 12.34
N GLU A 147 10.32 -11.47 11.95
CA GLU A 147 11.14 -12.68 12.09
C GLU A 147 12.36 -12.63 11.17
N SER A 148 12.20 -12.20 9.91
CA SER A 148 13.29 -12.02 8.94
C SER A 148 14.32 -11.00 9.43
N VAL A 149 13.85 -9.90 10.02
CA VAL A 149 14.70 -8.89 10.67
C VAL A 149 15.42 -9.48 11.88
N ARG A 150 14.71 -10.21 12.75
CA ARG A 150 15.31 -10.84 13.95
C ARG A 150 16.35 -11.90 13.60
N ARG A 151 16.15 -12.63 12.50
CA ARG A 151 17.09 -13.63 11.97
C ARG A 151 18.25 -13.01 11.18
N GLY A 152 18.25 -11.69 10.96
CA GLY A 152 19.28 -11.01 10.17
C GLY A 152 19.23 -11.32 8.68
N LEU A 153 18.13 -11.91 8.19
CA LEU A 153 17.89 -12.19 6.76
C LEU A 153 17.41 -10.95 6.02
N THR A 154 16.75 -10.04 6.74
CA THR A 154 16.40 -8.70 6.28
C THR A 154 16.99 -7.66 7.22
N VAL A 155 17.45 -6.54 6.68
CA VAL A 155 17.87 -5.38 7.45
C VAL A 155 17.07 -4.16 7.03
N ILE A 156 16.72 -3.31 7.99
CA ILE A 156 16.21 -1.96 7.72
C ILE A 156 17.42 -1.05 7.79
N GLU A 157 17.76 -0.43 6.66
CA GLU A 157 18.88 0.50 6.62
C GLU A 157 18.57 1.73 7.49
N LYS A 158 19.40 1.95 8.51
CA LYS A 158 19.31 3.14 9.34
C LYS A 158 20.02 4.29 8.63
N VAL A 159 19.24 5.21 8.08
CA VAL A 159 19.77 6.41 7.43
C VAL A 159 19.86 7.53 8.45
N GLU A 160 21.08 7.97 8.77
CA GLU A 160 21.36 9.06 9.70
C GLU A 160 22.14 10.19 9.01
N LEU A 161 22.13 11.36 9.63
CA LEU A 161 23.09 12.42 9.32
C LEU A 161 24.40 12.09 10.04
N THR A 162 25.48 12.02 9.28
CA THR A 162 26.83 11.98 9.86
C THR A 162 27.10 13.28 10.63
N PRO A 163 28.08 13.31 11.56
CA PRO A 163 28.45 14.54 12.26
C PRO A 163 28.75 15.72 11.31
N VAL A 164 29.46 15.45 10.22
CA VAL A 164 29.79 16.44 9.18
C VAL A 164 28.53 16.94 8.47
N GLU A 165 27.61 16.06 8.09
CA GLU A 165 26.35 16.46 7.45
C GLU A 165 25.47 17.29 8.41
N LYS A 166 25.44 16.91 9.69
CA LYS A 166 24.69 17.64 10.72
C LYS A 166 25.25 19.05 10.91
N GLU A 167 26.57 19.19 11.03
CA GLU A 167 27.23 20.49 11.13
C GLU A 167 27.00 21.34 9.88
N THR A 168 27.17 20.75 8.70
CA THR A 168 26.96 21.44 7.42
C THR A 168 25.51 21.92 7.29
N PHE A 169 24.54 21.10 7.70
CA PHE A 169 23.13 21.46 7.72
C PHE A 169 22.87 22.64 8.67
N THR A 170 23.33 22.55 9.93
CA THR A 170 23.18 23.63 10.91
C THR A 170 23.79 24.95 10.41
N ARG A 171 24.99 24.89 9.84
CA ARG A 171 25.67 26.07 9.30
C ARG A 171 24.90 26.70 8.14
N LYS A 172 24.55 25.92 7.11
CA LYS A 172 23.82 26.42 5.93
C LYS A 172 22.43 26.93 6.28
N SER A 173 21.72 26.26 7.18
CA SER A 173 20.44 26.74 7.69
C SER A 173 20.58 28.10 8.38
N LYS A 174 21.61 28.28 9.23
CA LYS A 174 21.87 29.55 9.90
C LYS A 174 22.21 30.68 8.92
N GLU A 175 23.06 30.41 7.92
CA GLU A 175 23.44 31.38 6.87
C GLU A 175 22.22 31.89 6.10
N LYS A 176 21.23 31.03 5.87
CA LYS A 176 19.97 31.37 5.18
C LYS A 176 18.87 31.86 6.11
N GLY A 177 19.13 32.02 7.42
CA GLY A 177 18.12 32.42 8.40
C GLY A 177 17.00 31.40 8.60
N LEU A 178 17.23 30.13 8.26
CA LEU A 178 16.25 29.06 8.38
C LEU A 178 16.27 28.46 9.79
N THR A 179 15.09 28.14 10.30
CA THR A 179 14.92 27.45 11.58
C THR A 179 14.23 26.10 11.38
N ALA A 180 14.80 25.06 12.00
CA ALA A 180 14.23 23.72 12.08
C ALA A 180 12.87 23.69 12.82
N ASN A 181 12.60 24.70 13.64
CA ASN A 181 11.37 24.87 14.41
C ASN A 181 10.55 26.06 13.88
N ASN A 182 10.43 26.19 12.55
CA ASN A 182 9.59 27.22 11.95
C ASN A 182 8.15 27.13 12.52
N PRO A 183 7.66 28.18 13.21
CA PRO A 183 6.41 28.12 13.94
C PRO A 183 5.18 27.98 13.03
N GLU A 184 5.21 28.56 11.82
CA GLU A 184 4.10 28.46 10.88
C GLU A 184 3.98 27.07 10.28
N ILE A 185 5.11 26.48 9.82
CA ILE A 185 5.11 25.09 9.35
C ILE A 185 4.69 24.15 10.48
N ARG A 186 5.19 24.37 11.69
CA ARG A 186 4.85 23.55 12.86
C ARG A 186 3.36 23.60 13.16
N LYS A 187 2.76 24.79 13.16
CA LYS A 187 1.32 24.99 13.37
C LYS A 187 0.49 24.27 12.31
N LEU A 188 0.88 24.35 11.03
CA LEU A 188 0.20 23.65 9.93
C LEU A 188 0.34 22.13 10.07
N TYR A 189 1.53 21.65 10.43
CA TYR A 189 1.77 20.22 10.69
C TYR A 189 0.96 19.69 11.87
N ASP A 190 0.94 20.40 13.00
CA ASP A 190 0.19 19.98 14.18
C ASP A 190 -1.33 20.02 13.94
N ALA A 191 -1.83 20.96 13.13
CA ALA A 191 -3.24 20.98 12.70
C ALA A 191 -3.58 19.76 11.84
N TRP A 192 -2.69 19.40 10.91
CA TRP A 192 -2.83 18.21 10.08
C TRP A 192 -2.76 16.92 10.91
N ASP A 193 -1.77 16.80 11.79
CA ASP A 193 -1.60 15.67 12.72
C ASP A 193 -2.84 15.46 13.58
N LYS A 194 -3.39 16.55 14.15
CA LYS A 194 -4.61 16.49 14.96
C LYS A 194 -5.78 15.88 14.18
N LYS A 195 -5.95 16.21 12.90
CA LYS A 195 -7.01 15.63 12.06
C LYS A 195 -6.73 14.18 11.71
N VAL A 196 -5.51 13.86 11.28
CA VAL A 196 -5.08 12.50 10.94
C VAL A 196 -5.28 11.58 12.14
N SER A 197 -4.83 11.99 13.32
CA SER A 197 -4.86 11.19 14.54
C SER A 197 -6.25 11.08 15.20
N SER A 198 -7.23 11.88 14.78
CA SER A 198 -8.59 11.83 15.33
C SER A 198 -9.64 11.40 14.30
N GLN A 199 -9.97 12.28 13.36
CA GLN A 199 -11.07 12.09 12.42
C GLN A 199 -10.72 11.09 11.31
N TYR A 200 -9.44 10.96 10.96
CA TYR A 200 -8.98 10.13 9.86
C TYR A 200 -8.09 8.96 10.29
N ALA A 201 -8.05 8.64 11.60
CA ALA A 201 -7.16 7.59 12.15
C ALA A 201 -7.42 6.19 11.54
N HIS A 202 -8.60 6.01 10.95
CA HIS A 202 -9.05 4.78 10.32
C HIS A 202 -8.71 4.68 8.82
N ILE A 203 -8.11 5.72 8.23
CA ILE A 203 -7.74 5.78 6.81
C ILE A 203 -6.28 5.39 6.66
N SER A 204 -6.00 4.42 5.78
CA SER A 204 -4.64 3.93 5.49
C SER A 204 -4.05 4.45 4.18
N ASN A 205 -4.83 5.17 3.36
CA ASN A 205 -4.34 5.76 2.12
C ASN A 205 -3.69 7.14 2.39
N PRO A 206 -2.36 7.29 2.27
CA PRO A 206 -1.68 8.55 2.54
C PRO A 206 -2.14 9.69 1.64
N TYR A 207 -2.57 9.42 0.40
CA TYR A 207 -3.06 10.46 -0.51
C TYR A 207 -4.35 11.11 -0.02
N VAL A 208 -5.29 10.32 0.52
CA VAL A 208 -6.51 10.86 1.12
C VAL A 208 -6.18 11.75 2.30
N LEU A 209 -5.23 11.33 3.15
CA LEU A 209 -4.78 12.11 4.31
C LEU A 209 -4.10 13.43 3.91
N MET A 210 -3.44 13.48 2.75
CA MET A 210 -2.84 14.70 2.21
C MET A 210 -3.87 15.63 1.54
N GLU A 211 -4.98 15.09 1.03
CA GLU A 211 -6.01 15.86 0.31
C GLU A 211 -7.07 16.51 1.22
N ILE A 212 -7.06 16.21 2.52
CA ILE A 212 -7.85 16.96 3.50
C ILE A 212 -7.38 18.42 3.56
N GLN A 213 -8.23 19.33 4.04
CA GLN A 213 -7.94 20.77 4.00
C GLN A 213 -6.62 21.14 4.69
N GLU A 214 -6.34 20.56 5.86
CA GLU A 214 -5.12 20.80 6.61
C GLU A 214 -3.88 20.28 5.89
N GLY A 215 -3.98 19.12 5.23
CA GLY A 215 -2.91 18.56 4.41
C GLY A 215 -2.61 19.44 3.19
N LYS A 216 -3.66 19.93 2.50
CA LYS A 216 -3.54 20.87 1.38
C LYS A 216 -2.90 22.19 1.80
N ASN A 217 -3.30 22.75 2.94
CA ASN A 217 -2.73 23.99 3.47
C ASN A 217 -1.23 23.84 3.77
N LEU A 218 -0.84 22.72 4.42
CA LEU A 218 0.57 22.42 4.69
C LEU A 218 1.37 22.25 3.40
N ILE A 219 0.87 21.48 2.44
CA ILE A 219 1.55 21.28 1.14
C ILE A 219 1.70 22.60 0.39
N ALA A 220 0.67 23.44 0.34
CA ALA A 220 0.71 24.73 -0.33
C ALA A 220 1.79 25.64 0.27
N TYR A 221 1.81 25.79 1.60
CA TYR A 221 2.83 26.57 2.30
C TYR A 221 4.24 26.02 2.04
N CYS A 222 4.43 24.71 2.17
CA CYS A 222 5.74 24.09 1.98
C CYS A 222 6.26 24.19 0.54
N ARG A 223 5.37 24.22 -0.46
CA ARG A 223 5.75 24.46 -1.86
C ARG A 223 6.17 25.90 -2.11
N GLU A 224 5.59 26.87 -1.42
CA GLU A 224 6.01 28.27 -1.51
C GLU A 224 7.34 28.51 -0.77
N LYS A 225 7.55 27.83 0.37
CA LYS A 225 8.71 28.01 1.26
C LYS A 225 9.58 26.75 1.32
N GLN A 226 10.03 26.25 0.17
CA GLN A 226 10.72 24.96 0.08
C GLN A 226 11.97 24.81 0.95
N GLN A 227 12.78 25.86 1.12
CA GLN A 227 13.98 25.80 1.97
C GLN A 227 13.61 25.65 3.46
N GLU A 228 12.56 26.36 3.91
CA GLU A 228 12.02 26.23 5.26
C GLU A 228 11.38 24.86 5.47
N ALA A 229 10.62 24.38 4.49
CA ALA A 229 10.04 23.04 4.50
C ALA A 229 11.11 21.96 4.59
N LEU A 230 12.19 22.07 3.81
CA LEU A 230 13.30 21.12 3.85
C LEU A 230 13.96 21.09 5.22
N ALA A 231 14.21 22.26 5.82
CA ALA A 231 14.80 22.35 7.15
C ALA A 231 13.89 21.73 8.22
N PHE A 232 12.59 21.98 8.15
CA PHE A 232 11.59 21.38 9.04
C PHE A 232 11.54 19.85 8.91
N PHE A 233 11.43 19.31 7.69
CA PHE A 233 11.33 17.87 7.47
C PHE A 233 12.63 17.12 7.79
N ILE A 234 13.80 17.72 7.56
CA ILE A 234 15.07 17.15 8.03
C ILE A 234 15.05 17.01 9.56
N ASN A 235 14.61 18.05 10.28
CA ASN A 235 14.47 17.96 11.73
C ASN A 235 13.47 16.87 12.15
N LEU A 236 12.30 16.81 11.50
CA LEU A 236 11.27 15.81 11.75
C LEU A 236 11.78 14.37 11.52
N TYR A 237 12.59 14.12 10.49
CA TYR A 237 13.02 12.76 10.16
C TYR A 237 14.25 12.31 10.94
N PHE A 238 15.19 13.23 11.22
CA PHE A 238 16.49 12.87 11.79
C PHE A 238 16.60 13.15 13.29
N ASN A 239 15.82 14.10 13.84
CA ASN A 239 15.93 14.50 15.25
C ASN A 239 14.68 14.20 16.08
N ASP A 240 13.50 14.09 15.46
CA ASP A 240 12.28 13.73 16.18
C ASP A 240 12.17 12.20 16.34
N SER A 241 12.31 11.72 17.57
CA SER A 241 12.25 10.29 17.91
C SER A 241 10.83 9.73 18.01
N ARG A 242 9.79 10.58 17.89
CA ARG A 242 8.40 10.13 17.98
C ARG A 242 8.02 9.37 16.72
N GLU A 243 7.45 8.20 16.88
CA GLU A 243 6.91 7.40 15.79
C GLU A 243 5.39 7.53 15.76
N THR A 244 4.88 8.36 14.84
CA THR A 244 3.44 8.60 14.66
C THR A 244 3.00 8.22 13.25
N ALA A 245 1.73 7.86 13.10
CA ALA A 245 1.15 7.60 11.78
C ALA A 245 1.32 8.82 10.85
N THR A 246 1.16 10.03 11.36
CA THR A 246 1.34 11.27 10.61
C THR A 246 2.78 11.46 10.15
N LYS A 247 3.79 11.16 10.97
CA LYS A 247 5.20 11.15 10.56
C LYS A 247 5.43 10.13 9.44
N ALA A 248 4.89 8.91 9.57
CA ALA A 248 5.00 7.90 8.53
C ALA A 248 4.36 8.35 7.19
N VAL A 249 3.20 9.01 7.25
CA VAL A 249 2.49 9.57 6.08
C VAL A 249 3.25 10.77 5.49
N SER A 250 3.93 11.55 6.33
CA SER A 250 4.66 12.74 5.89
C SER A 250 5.80 12.43 4.90
N HIS A 251 6.33 11.19 4.89
CA HIS A 251 7.25 10.72 3.85
C HIS A 251 6.67 10.85 2.42
N TYR A 252 5.38 10.53 2.25
CA TYR A 252 4.69 10.68 0.97
C TYR A 252 4.47 12.16 0.66
N MET A 253 4.09 12.95 1.66
CA MET A 253 3.92 14.39 1.54
C MET A 253 5.20 15.09 1.11
N PHE A 254 6.34 14.68 1.65
CA PHE A 254 7.65 15.20 1.26
C PHE A 254 7.92 14.97 -0.23
N CYS A 255 7.61 13.77 -0.74
CA CYS A 255 7.71 13.50 -2.18
C CYS A 255 6.79 14.39 -3.02
N VAL A 256 5.60 14.72 -2.51
CA VAL A 256 4.62 15.60 -3.19
C VAL A 256 5.07 17.08 -3.17
N ILE A 257 5.68 17.53 -2.08
CA ILE A 257 6.19 18.90 -1.94
C ILE A 257 7.39 19.12 -2.87
N PHE A 258 8.31 18.16 -2.94
CA PHE A 258 9.56 18.25 -3.69
C PHE A 258 9.51 17.47 -5.02
N SER A 259 8.34 17.35 -5.63
CA SER A 259 8.12 16.50 -6.82
C SER A 259 8.96 16.93 -8.04
N GLU A 260 9.37 18.20 -8.12
CA GLU A 260 10.26 18.70 -9.17
C GLU A 260 11.65 18.04 -9.14
N TYR A 261 12.08 17.53 -7.98
CA TYR A 261 13.32 16.77 -7.82
C TYR A 261 13.10 15.25 -7.94
N GLY A 262 12.02 14.83 -8.61
CA GLY A 262 11.65 13.42 -8.75
C GLY A 262 12.77 12.53 -9.32
N ALA A 263 13.64 13.08 -10.17
CA ALA A 263 14.80 12.35 -10.69
C ALA A 263 15.77 11.88 -9.59
N GLU A 264 15.91 12.64 -8.50
CA GLU A 264 16.80 12.28 -7.39
C GLU A 264 16.28 11.08 -6.60
N ILE A 265 14.98 11.04 -6.30
CA ILE A 265 14.39 9.90 -5.60
C ILE A 265 14.36 8.65 -6.48
N GLU A 266 14.12 8.78 -7.78
CA GLU A 266 14.21 7.66 -8.72
C GLU A 266 15.65 7.13 -8.85
N ALA A 267 16.66 8.01 -8.85
CA ALA A 267 18.05 7.60 -8.81
C ALA A 267 18.39 6.82 -7.53
N ILE A 268 17.88 7.23 -6.35
CA ILE A 268 18.05 6.48 -5.09
C ILE A 268 17.38 5.10 -5.18
N LYS A 269 16.16 5.02 -5.72
CA LYS A 269 15.45 3.74 -5.90
C LYS A 269 16.19 2.82 -6.86
N ASN A 270 16.75 3.35 -7.94
CA ASN A 270 17.55 2.59 -8.91
C ASN A 270 18.86 2.09 -8.30
N ASP A 271 19.53 2.90 -7.48
CA ASP A 271 20.68 2.46 -6.70
C ASP A 271 20.32 1.32 -5.76
N TRP A 272 19.21 1.43 -5.05
CA TRP A 272 18.73 0.35 -4.19
C TRP A 272 18.43 -0.92 -4.99
N ARG A 273 17.76 -0.82 -6.15
CA ARG A 273 17.49 -1.98 -7.04
C ARG A 273 18.77 -2.72 -7.47
N ARG A 274 19.88 -1.99 -7.64
CA ARG A 274 21.18 -2.57 -7.98
C ARG A 274 21.93 -3.14 -6.77
N ASN A 275 21.56 -2.71 -5.55
CA ASN A 275 22.27 -3.02 -4.31
C ASN A 275 21.29 -3.47 -3.22
N GLN A 276 20.44 -4.46 -3.53
CA GLN A 276 19.36 -4.91 -2.64
C GLN A 276 19.83 -5.75 -1.45
N TYR A 277 21.12 -6.10 -1.39
CA TYR A 277 21.70 -6.93 -0.35
C TYR A 277 22.91 -6.23 0.26
N ASN A 278 23.08 -6.35 1.58
CA ASN A 278 24.27 -5.84 2.26
C ASN A 278 25.47 -6.79 2.08
N GLN A 279 26.63 -6.40 2.61
CA GLN A 279 27.87 -7.20 2.52
C GLN A 279 27.76 -8.60 3.16
N LYS A 280 26.78 -8.84 4.03
CA LYS A 280 26.51 -10.12 4.68
C LYS A 280 25.46 -10.96 3.94
N GLY A 281 24.98 -10.49 2.78
CA GLY A 281 23.94 -11.15 1.99
C GLY A 281 22.51 -10.95 2.52
N ALA A 282 22.30 -10.09 3.53
CA ALA A 282 20.96 -9.81 4.04
C ALA A 282 20.22 -8.82 3.12
N TYR A 283 18.95 -9.06 2.84
CA TYR A 283 18.11 -8.20 2.02
C TYR A 283 17.84 -6.86 2.71
N ILE A 284 18.01 -5.75 2.00
CA ILE A 284 17.77 -4.41 2.51
C ILE A 284 16.32 -4.02 2.19
N ALA A 285 15.48 -3.91 3.21
CA ALA A 285 14.06 -3.63 3.03
C ALA A 285 13.81 -2.24 2.41
N PRO A 286 12.99 -2.15 1.34
CA PRO A 286 12.66 -0.88 0.67
C PRO A 286 11.61 -0.06 1.44
N VAL A 287 11.95 0.40 2.65
CA VAL A 287 11.02 1.19 3.49
C VAL A 287 10.95 2.65 3.03
N PRO A 288 9.76 3.30 3.06
CA PRO A 288 9.60 4.70 2.63
C PRO A 288 10.53 5.68 3.36
N GLU A 289 10.68 5.50 4.67
CA GLU A 289 11.54 6.35 5.51
C GLU A 289 13.00 6.38 5.00
N MET A 290 13.57 5.21 4.67
CA MET A 290 14.94 5.11 4.14
C MET A 290 15.09 5.94 2.85
N PHE A 291 14.16 5.78 1.90
CA PHE A 291 14.22 6.50 0.64
C PHE A 291 14.07 8.00 0.84
N VAL A 292 13.13 8.42 1.68
CA VAL A 292 12.87 9.84 1.94
C VAL A 292 14.00 10.49 2.72
N LYS A 293 14.62 9.80 3.68
CA LYS A 293 15.81 10.30 4.38
C LYS A 293 16.98 10.49 3.41
N LYS A 294 17.26 9.52 2.53
CA LYS A 294 18.28 9.67 1.48
C LYS A 294 17.94 10.82 0.53
N PHE A 295 16.67 10.96 0.16
CA PHE A 295 16.21 12.03 -0.70
C PHE A 295 16.37 13.41 -0.04
N ALA A 296 15.98 13.56 1.23
CA ALA A 296 16.19 14.77 2.00
C ALA A 296 17.68 15.15 2.10
N LYS A 297 18.58 14.17 2.27
CA LYS A 297 20.04 14.39 2.22
C LYS A 297 20.52 14.88 0.85
N ARG A 298 19.96 14.37 -0.25
CA ARG A 298 20.28 14.88 -1.60
C ARG A 298 19.75 16.29 -1.83
N LEU A 299 18.52 16.56 -1.40
CA LEU A 299 17.92 17.89 -1.50
C LEU A 299 18.65 18.92 -0.67
N PHE A 300 19.12 18.53 0.52
CA PHE A 300 19.99 19.35 1.34
C PHE A 300 21.17 19.91 0.54
N ASN A 301 21.87 19.06 -0.23
CA ASN A 301 23.01 19.51 -1.03
C ASN A 301 22.64 20.44 -2.20
N LYS A 302 21.37 20.43 -2.63
CA LYS A 302 20.89 21.24 -3.77
C LYS A 302 20.23 22.55 -3.36
N LEU A 303 19.49 22.54 -2.26
CA LEU A 303 18.60 23.63 -1.86
C LEU A 303 19.19 24.50 -0.75
N LEU A 304 20.06 23.94 0.10
CA LEU A 304 20.74 24.67 1.18
C LEU A 304 22.19 24.90 0.80
#